data_AF-A0A2V9G580-F1
#
_entry.id   AF-A0A2V9G580-F1
#
_cell.length_a   1.000
_cell.length_b   1.000
_cell.length_c   1.000
_cell.angle_alpha   90.00
_cell.angle_beta   90.00
_cell.angle_gamma   90.00
#
_symmetry.space_group_name_H-M   'P 1'
#
loop_
_entity.id
_entity.type
_entity.pdbx_description
1 polymer ?
#
loop_
_entity_poly.entity_id
_entity_poly.type
_entity_poly.pdbx_seq_one_letter_code
_entity_poly.pdbx_strand_id
1 'polypeptide(L)'
;QVLVNNIQTKADYVVVLDHEGGKGYLRHRNKVAVFGRVNGDSIASKSTLSLGGSVQTACEAIDQDWAAHGSEIRAAVLAAQSKSVTSQAPAATVIGQSATSAKISVASIPDGADIEVDGSFVGNTPSDIDVADGEHTISVQKTGFKPWQKKLKISNGSSIHLKAELEKSGT
;
A
#
# COMPACT_ATOMS: atom_id res chain seq x y z
N GLN A 1 12.94 -6.51 12.31
CA GLN A 1 12.62 -6.31 10.89
C GLN A 1 11.22 -5.74 10.82
N VAL A 2 11.04 -4.56 10.21
CA VAL A 2 9.71 -3.95 10.03
C VAL A 2 9.09 -4.57 8.78
N LEU A 3 7.90 -5.17 8.92
CA LEU A 3 7.15 -5.68 7.78
C LEU A 3 6.55 -4.49 7.03
N VAL A 4 7.05 -4.20 5.82
CA VAL A 4 6.54 -3.10 4.99
C VAL A 4 5.39 -3.63 4.13
N ASN A 5 4.19 -3.08 4.34
CA ASN A 5 2.99 -3.38 3.55
C ASN A 5 2.36 -2.08 3.03
N ASN A 6 1.54 -2.18 1.98
CA ASN A 6 0.84 -1.04 1.37
C ASN A 6 -0.69 -1.23 1.46
N ILE A 7 -1.23 -1.20 2.68
CA ILE A 7 -2.68 -1.29 2.90
C ILE A 7 -3.25 0.14 3.00
N GLN A 8 -3.65 0.71 1.86
CA GLN A 8 -4.13 2.09 1.79
C GLN A 8 -5.35 2.36 2.70
N THR A 9 -6.21 1.35 2.91
CA THR A 9 -7.34 1.41 3.85
C THR A 9 -6.93 1.37 5.33
N LYS A 10 -5.64 1.29 5.65
CA LYS A 10 -5.12 1.41 7.02
C LYS A 10 -4.16 2.59 7.18
N ALA A 11 -3.76 3.24 6.09
CA ALA A 11 -2.90 4.41 6.14
C ALA A 11 -3.65 5.64 6.68
N ASP A 12 -2.98 6.43 7.52
CA ASP A 12 -3.49 7.71 8.03
C ASP A 12 -3.17 8.88 7.08
N TYR A 13 -2.12 8.72 6.27
CA TYR A 13 -1.64 9.70 5.31
C TYR A 13 -1.33 9.05 3.97
N VAL A 14 -1.59 9.80 2.90
CA VAL A 14 -1.14 9.46 1.55
C VAL A 14 -0.15 10.54 1.11
N VAL A 15 1.05 10.11 0.70
CA VAL A 15 2.08 11.02 0.20
C VAL A 15 2.23 10.79 -1.30
N VAL A 16 2.05 11.86 -2.07
CA VAL A 16 2.29 11.87 -3.51
C VAL A 16 3.62 12.59 -3.76
N LEU A 17 4.57 11.85 -4.32
CA LEU A 17 5.85 12.37 -4.78
C LEU A 17 5.85 12.32 -6.29
N ASP A 18 5.79 13.50 -6.91
CA ASP A 18 5.86 13.63 -8.36
C ASP A 18 7.24 14.18 -8.75
N HIS A 19 7.95 13.38 -9.53
CA HIS A 19 9.26 13.73 -10.07
C HIS A 19 9.08 14.11 -11.54
N GLU A 20 9.10 15.40 -11.84
CA GLU A 20 9.17 15.89 -13.22
C GLU A 20 10.53 15.50 -13.82
N GLY A 21 10.59 14.34 -14.48
CA GLY A 21 11.78 13.89 -15.20
C GLY A 21 11.89 14.56 -16.56
N GLY A 22 13.05 15.14 -16.87
CA GLY A 22 13.33 15.70 -18.19
C GLY A 22 14.81 15.95 -18.44
N LYS A 23 15.20 15.84 -19.72
CA LYS A 23 16.53 16.18 -20.21
C LYS A 23 16.51 17.63 -20.71
N GLY A 24 17.19 18.54 -20.02
CA GLY A 24 17.34 19.93 -20.45
C GLY A 24 17.94 20.86 -19.39
N TYR A 25 18.34 22.07 -19.80
CA TYR A 25 18.98 23.11 -18.97
C TYR A 25 18.05 23.82 -17.96
N LEU A 26 16.75 23.48 -17.93
CA LEU A 26 15.78 24.02 -16.98
C LEU A 26 15.68 23.10 -15.76
N ARG A 27 15.94 23.62 -14.55
CA ARG A 27 15.82 22.86 -13.30
C ARG A 27 14.38 22.37 -13.13
N HIS A 28 14.14 21.08 -13.22
CA HIS A 28 12.87 20.48 -12.85
C HIS A 28 12.69 20.51 -11.34
N ARG A 29 11.47 20.81 -10.89
CA ARG A 29 11.13 20.78 -9.45
C ARG A 29 10.37 19.51 -9.18
N ASN A 30 10.68 18.88 -8.05
CA ASN A 30 9.88 17.79 -7.52
C ASN A 30 8.66 18.39 -6.87
N LYS A 31 7.51 17.75 -6.99
CA LYS A 31 6.30 18.13 -6.25
C LYS A 31 6.04 17.10 -5.17
N VAL A 32 5.60 17.60 -4.03
CA VAL A 32 5.14 16.77 -2.92
C VAL A 32 3.79 17.26 -2.47
N ALA A 33 2.87 16.34 -2.27
CA ALA A 33 1.62 16.60 -1.58
C ALA A 33 1.37 15.52 -0.54
N VAL A 34 0.89 15.93 0.63
CA VAL A 34 0.48 15.03 1.72
C VAL A 34 -1.00 15.24 1.95
N PHE A 35 -1.75 14.15 1.98
CA PHE A 35 -3.18 14.14 2.18
C PHE A 35 -3.52 13.39 3.47
N GLY A 36 -4.40 13.98 4.27
CA GLY A 36 -4.91 13.35 5.49
C GLY A 36 -6.10 12.44 5.18
N ARG A 37 -6.22 11.31 5.89
CA ARG A 37 -7.30 10.35 5.67
C ARG A 37 -8.70 10.87 6.01
N VAL A 38 -8.82 11.71 7.04
CA VAL A 38 -10.11 12.05 7.66
C VAL A 38 -11.01 12.86 6.71
N ASN A 39 -10.44 13.86 6.03
CA ASN A 39 -11.13 14.72 5.07
C ASN A 39 -10.69 14.49 3.63
N GLY A 40 -9.56 13.80 3.39
CA GLY A 40 -8.98 13.65 2.06
C GLY A 40 -8.33 14.92 1.53
N ASP A 41 -8.23 15.99 2.33
CA ASP A 41 -7.65 17.26 1.91
C ASP A 41 -6.12 17.21 1.98
N SER A 42 -5.47 18.04 1.17
CA SER A 42 -4.02 18.23 1.23
C SER A 42 -3.64 19.02 2.47
N ILE A 43 -2.88 18.42 3.38
CA ILE A 43 -2.32 19.11 4.55
C ILE A 43 -1.01 19.84 4.21
N ALA A 44 -0.32 19.42 3.16
CA ALA A 44 0.85 20.12 2.63
C ALA A 44 0.98 19.89 1.12
N SER A 45 1.35 20.93 0.38
CA SER A 45 1.72 20.84 -1.04
C SER A 45 2.85 21.83 -1.34
N LYS A 46 4.00 21.34 -1.82
CA LYS A 46 5.18 22.17 -2.10
C LYS A 46 5.95 21.66 -3.32
N SER A 47 6.78 22.55 -3.88
CA SER A 47 7.79 22.19 -4.88
C SER A 47 9.18 22.25 -4.28
N THR A 48 9.99 21.21 -4.48
CA THR A 48 11.34 21.09 -3.93
C THR A 48 12.37 20.87 -5.05
N LEU A 49 13.63 21.16 -4.76
CA LEU A 49 14.72 21.02 -5.73
C LEU A 49 15.27 19.59 -5.83
N SER A 50 14.89 18.71 -4.90
CA SER A 50 15.36 17.33 -4.85
C SER A 50 14.31 16.41 -4.26
N LEU A 51 14.34 15.13 -4.64
CA LEU A 51 13.47 14.11 -4.05
C LEU A 51 13.65 14.03 -2.52
N GLY A 52 14.89 14.16 -2.02
CA GLY A 52 15.17 14.19 -0.58
C GLY A 52 14.48 15.35 0.14
N GLY A 53 14.44 16.54 -0.47
CA GLY A 53 13.71 17.68 0.07
C GLY A 53 12.19 17.47 0.08
N SER A 54 11.65 16.76 -0.92
CA SER A 54 10.24 16.36 -0.93
C SER A 54 9.91 15.41 0.22
N VAL A 55 10.75 14.40 0.46
CA VAL A 55 10.55 13.45 1.57
C VAL A 55 10.62 14.19 2.92
N GLN A 56 11.63 15.04 3.12
CA GLN A 56 11.75 15.84 4.34
C GLN A 56 10.50 16.70 4.57
N THR A 57 10.02 17.37 3.53
CA THR A 57 8.80 18.18 3.59
C THR A 57 7.57 17.35 3.98
N ALA A 58 7.45 16.14 3.43
CA ALA A 58 6.34 15.25 3.78
C ALA A 58 6.40 14.83 5.25
N CYS A 59 7.57 14.42 5.75
CA CYS A 59 7.76 14.02 7.14
C CYS A 59 7.43 15.17 8.11
N GLU A 60 7.98 16.37 7.87
CA GLU A 60 7.70 17.54 8.72
C GLU A 60 6.20 17.90 8.75
N ALA A 61 5.52 17.80 7.60
CA ALA A 61 4.08 18.05 7.52
C ALA A 61 3.26 17.01 8.30
N ILE A 62 3.62 15.72 8.18
CA ILE A 62 2.97 14.63 8.91
C ILE A 62 3.18 14.78 10.42
N ASP A 63 4.40 15.06 10.87
CA ASP A 63 4.69 15.19 12.30
C ASP A 63 3.93 16.37 12.92
N GLN A 64 3.85 17.50 12.21
CA GLN A 64 3.10 18.69 12.66
C GLN A 64 1.59 18.42 12.70
N ASP A 65 1.03 17.81 11.66
CA ASP A 65 -0.39 17.49 11.61
C ASP A 65 -0.77 16.43 12.66
N TRP A 66 0.06 15.40 12.83
CA TRP A 66 -0.17 14.38 13.84
C TRP A 66 -0.10 14.94 15.26
N ALA A 67 0.84 15.85 15.53
CA ALA A 67 0.91 16.53 16.82
C ALA A 67 -0.33 17.38 17.10
N ALA A 68 -0.92 18.00 16.07
CA ALA A 68 -2.10 18.84 16.20
C ALA A 68 -3.43 18.05 16.24
N HIS A 69 -3.57 17.03 15.39
CA HIS A 69 -4.85 16.38 15.07
C HIS A 69 -4.83 14.86 15.26
N GLY A 70 -3.74 14.26 15.73
CA GLY A 70 -3.59 12.80 15.83
C GLY A 70 -4.66 12.11 16.70
N SER A 71 -5.20 12.80 17.72
CA SER A 71 -6.33 12.30 18.51
C SER A 71 -7.61 12.16 17.69
N GLU A 72 -7.88 13.11 16.80
CA GLU A 72 -9.06 13.12 15.94
C GLU A 72 -8.93 12.07 14.83
N ILE A 73 -7.73 11.93 14.25
CA ILE A 73 -7.41 10.89 13.26
C ILE A 73 -7.66 9.49 13.87
N ARG A 74 -7.14 9.24 15.07
CA ARG A 74 -7.37 7.98 15.79
C ARG A 74 -8.85 7.76 16.13
N ALA A 75 -9.54 8.79 16.61
CA ALA A 75 -10.95 8.71 16.92
C ALA A 75 -11.80 8.42 15.67
N ALA A 76 -11.49 9.04 14.53
CA ALA A 76 -12.16 8.81 13.25
C ALA A 76 -11.95 7.37 12.74
N VAL A 77 -10.72 6.83 12.88
CA VAL A 77 -10.42 5.43 12.54
C VAL A 77 -11.20 4.47 13.44
N LEU A 78 -11.24 4.72 14.76
CA LEU A 78 -12.02 3.91 15.71
C LEU A 78 -13.53 3.99 15.43
N ALA A 79 -14.04 5.17 15.10
CA ALA A 79 -15.44 5.39 14.73
C ALA A 79 -15.80 4.68 13.42
N ALA A 80 -14.92 4.72 12.42
CA ALA A 80 -15.11 4.00 11.17
C ALA A 80 -15.10 2.48 11.38
N GLN A 81 -14.21 1.98 12.24
CA GLN A 81 -14.15 0.57 12.63
C GLN A 81 -15.37 0.12 13.45
N SER A 82 -15.94 0.98 14.29
CA SER A 82 -17.16 0.64 15.04
C SER A 82 -18.41 0.72 14.17
N LYS A 83 -18.48 1.61 13.18
CA LYS A 83 -19.57 1.62 12.17
C LYS A 83 -19.61 0.36 11.33
N SER A 84 -18.47 -0.28 11.05
CA SER A 84 -18.44 -1.59 10.39
C SER A 84 -18.76 -2.77 11.31
N VAL A 85 -18.77 -2.58 12.64
CA VAL A 85 -19.21 -3.59 13.63
C VAL A 85 -20.69 -3.43 13.99
N THR A 86 -21.23 -2.21 13.97
CA THR A 86 -22.64 -1.92 14.33
C THR A 86 -23.63 -2.10 13.17
N SER A 87 -23.18 -2.50 11.96
CA SER A 87 -24.09 -3.02 10.92
C SER A 87 -24.49 -4.50 11.13
N GLN A 88 -24.46 -5.00 12.37
CA GLN A 88 -25.19 -6.22 12.76
C GLN A 88 -26.35 -5.82 13.67
N ALA A 89 -27.46 -5.46 13.04
CA ALA A 89 -28.77 -5.52 13.67
C ALA A 89 -29.07 -6.98 14.08
N PRO A 90 -29.78 -7.23 15.20
CA PRO A 90 -30.07 -8.58 15.63
C PRO A 90 -31.04 -9.27 14.66
N ALA A 91 -30.60 -10.40 14.12
CA ALA A 91 -31.38 -11.49 13.54
C ALA A 91 -32.51 -11.11 12.54
N ALA A 92 -32.14 -11.03 11.26
CA ALA A 92 -32.96 -11.59 10.19
C ALA A 92 -32.02 -12.31 9.20
N THR A 93 -32.21 -13.63 9.09
CA THR A 93 -31.61 -14.61 8.17
C THR A 93 -30.62 -14.05 7.14
N VAL A 94 -29.33 -14.12 7.47
CA VAL A 94 -28.22 -13.84 6.56
C VAL A 94 -27.97 -15.05 5.65
N ILE A 95 -28.27 -14.92 4.36
CA ILE A 95 -27.50 -15.63 3.34
C ILE A 95 -26.30 -14.73 3.08
N GLY A 96 -25.24 -14.95 3.88
CA GLY A 96 -24.06 -14.10 3.93
C GLY A 96 -23.25 -14.18 2.64
N GLN A 97 -23.21 -13.08 1.90
CA GLN A 97 -22.14 -12.81 0.96
C GLN A 97 -20.98 -12.25 1.78
N SER A 98 -20.17 -13.15 2.34
CA SER A 98 -18.87 -12.77 2.90
C SER A 98 -18.06 -12.16 1.76
N ALA A 99 -17.41 -11.03 1.97
CA ALA A 99 -16.30 -10.66 1.10
C ALA A 99 -15.22 -11.73 1.33
N THR A 100 -15.08 -12.66 0.40
CA THR A 100 -14.30 -13.88 0.60
C THR A 100 -12.83 -13.65 0.27
N SER A 101 -12.16 -12.78 1.01
CA SER A 101 -10.71 -12.58 0.86
C SER A 101 -9.90 -13.72 1.47
N ALA A 102 -8.77 -14.05 0.87
CA ALA A 102 -7.81 -15.03 1.31
C ALA A 102 -6.48 -14.36 1.71
N LYS A 103 -5.85 -14.88 2.76
CA LYS A 103 -4.52 -14.44 3.18
C LYS A 103 -3.44 -15.20 2.42
N ILE A 104 -2.58 -14.48 1.71
CA ILE A 104 -1.46 -15.02 0.95
C ILE A 104 -0.15 -14.58 1.61
N SER A 105 0.70 -15.53 1.96
CA SER A 105 2.05 -15.28 2.43
C SER A 105 3.01 -15.35 1.24
N VAL A 106 3.66 -14.24 0.89
CA VAL A 106 4.55 -14.13 -0.27
C VAL A 106 5.99 -13.93 0.20
N ALA A 107 6.88 -14.85 -0.18
CA ALA A 107 8.31 -14.79 0.08
C ALA A 107 9.09 -14.87 -1.24
N SER A 108 10.29 -14.30 -1.27
CA SER A 108 11.18 -14.45 -2.43
C SER A 108 12.62 -14.71 -2.06
N ILE A 109 13.37 -15.25 -3.03
CA ILE A 109 14.83 -15.41 -2.97
C ILE A 109 15.42 -14.71 -4.20
N PRO A 110 16.18 -13.60 -4.03
CA PRO A 110 16.47 -12.91 -2.77
C PRO A 110 15.23 -12.21 -2.17
N ASP A 111 15.31 -11.86 -0.88
CA ASP A 111 14.29 -11.09 -0.14
C ASP A 111 14.23 -9.62 -0.57
N GLY A 112 13.21 -8.88 -0.15
CA GLY A 112 13.05 -7.45 -0.48
C GLY A 112 12.73 -7.22 -1.97
N ALA A 113 11.96 -8.12 -2.58
CA ALA A 113 11.38 -7.92 -3.90
C ALA A 113 10.03 -7.21 -3.79
N ASP A 114 9.66 -6.39 -4.76
CA ASP A 114 8.35 -5.75 -4.88
C ASP A 114 7.28 -6.79 -5.20
N ILE A 115 6.13 -6.72 -4.54
CA ILE A 115 4.95 -7.56 -4.76
C ILE A 115 3.86 -6.70 -5.38
N GLU A 116 3.31 -7.16 -6.50
CA GLU A 116 2.15 -6.55 -7.16
C GLU A 116 1.03 -7.57 -7.34
N VAL A 117 -0.21 -7.14 -7.16
CA VAL A 117 -1.43 -7.91 -7.43
C VAL A 117 -2.20 -7.19 -8.52
N ASP A 118 -2.42 -7.86 -9.65
CA ASP A 118 -3.09 -7.29 -10.84
C ASP A 118 -2.46 -5.97 -11.32
N GLY A 119 -1.15 -5.83 -11.13
CA GLY A 119 -0.38 -4.63 -11.49
C GLY A 119 -0.42 -3.52 -10.43
N SER A 120 -1.05 -3.74 -9.27
CA SER A 120 -1.04 -2.80 -8.14
C SER A 120 0.00 -3.22 -7.10
N PHE A 121 0.91 -2.32 -6.73
CA PHE A 121 1.93 -2.57 -5.70
C PHE A 121 1.32 -2.69 -4.30
N VAL A 122 1.55 -3.83 -3.64
CA VAL A 122 0.96 -4.16 -2.32
C VAL A 122 2.01 -4.26 -1.19
N GLY A 123 3.31 -4.32 -1.50
CA GLY A 123 4.37 -4.36 -0.50
C GLY A 123 5.63 -5.10 -0.99
N ASN A 124 6.49 -5.52 -0.05
CA ASN A 124 7.75 -6.20 -0.34
C ASN A 124 7.84 -7.58 0.31
N THR A 125 8.54 -8.53 -0.31
CA THR A 125 8.77 -9.86 0.26
C THR A 125 9.80 -9.82 1.40
N PRO A 126 9.65 -10.67 2.44
CA PRO A 126 8.49 -11.51 2.73
C PRO A 126 7.34 -10.69 3.33
N SER A 127 6.11 -10.87 2.83
CA SER A 127 4.92 -10.21 3.40
C SER A 127 3.62 -10.97 3.19
N ASP A 128 2.67 -10.72 4.09
CA ASP A 128 1.33 -11.26 4.06
C ASP A 128 0.38 -10.25 3.43
N ILE A 129 -0.37 -10.65 2.41
CA ILE A 129 -1.32 -9.82 1.68
C ILE A 129 -2.71 -10.46 1.71
N ASP A 130 -3.75 -9.63 1.84
CA ASP A 130 -5.14 -10.05 1.72
C ASP A 130 -5.61 -9.79 0.28
N VAL A 131 -6.05 -10.84 -0.41
CA VAL A 131 -6.52 -10.74 -1.79
C VAL A 131 -7.94 -11.30 -1.87
N ALA A 132 -8.81 -10.63 -2.63
CA ALA A 132 -10.18 -11.07 -2.84
C ALA A 132 -10.25 -12.47 -3.48
N ASP A 133 -11.39 -13.14 -3.37
CA ASP A 133 -11.66 -14.30 -4.21
C ASP A 133 -11.76 -13.87 -5.68
N GLY A 134 -11.23 -14.72 -6.56
CA GLY A 134 -11.14 -14.37 -7.96
C GLY A 134 -9.82 -14.82 -8.58
N GLU A 135 -9.66 -14.50 -9.85
CA GLU A 135 -8.44 -14.76 -10.59
C GLU A 135 -7.54 -13.55 -10.51
N HIS A 136 -6.40 -13.70 -9.84
CA HIS A 136 -5.45 -12.64 -9.60
C HIS A 136 -4.08 -13.00 -10.18
N THR A 137 -3.38 -12.01 -10.70
CA THR A 137 -2.01 -12.15 -11.18
C THR A 137 -1.06 -11.54 -10.17
N ILE A 138 -0.25 -12.39 -9.53
CA ILE A 138 0.78 -11.95 -8.58
C ILE A 138 2.10 -11.81 -9.32
N SER A 139 2.69 -10.63 -9.27
CA SER A 139 4.02 -10.32 -9.82
C SER A 139 4.98 -10.05 -8.68
N VAL A 140 6.18 -10.62 -8.73
CA VAL A 140 7.27 -10.37 -7.81
C VAL A 140 8.47 -9.87 -8.60
N GLN A 141 8.92 -8.66 -8.33
CA GLN A 141 9.94 -7.97 -9.12
C GLN A 141 11.08 -7.48 -8.23
N LYS A 142 12.31 -7.51 -8.76
CA LYS A 142 13.45 -6.91 -8.07
C LYS A 142 14.43 -6.37 -9.11
N THR A 143 15.01 -5.20 -8.83
CA THR A 143 16.02 -4.59 -9.71
C THR A 143 17.18 -5.55 -9.97
N GLY A 144 17.49 -5.80 -11.24
CA GLY A 144 18.55 -6.74 -11.66
C GLY A 144 18.12 -8.22 -11.72
N PHE A 145 16.83 -8.50 -11.53
CA PHE A 145 16.24 -9.83 -11.63
C PHE A 145 15.12 -9.84 -12.68
N LYS A 146 14.86 -11.01 -13.25
CA LYS A 146 13.69 -11.21 -14.11
C LYS A 146 12.41 -11.16 -13.26
N PRO A 147 11.35 -10.49 -13.73
CA PRO A 147 10.07 -10.47 -13.03
C PRO A 147 9.49 -11.89 -12.98
N TRP A 148 9.07 -12.31 -11.80
CA TRP A 148 8.36 -13.57 -11.60
C TRP A 148 6.87 -13.28 -11.56
N GLN A 149 6.07 -14.02 -12.33
CA GLN A 149 4.62 -13.84 -12.37
C GLN A 149 3.91 -15.17 -12.21
N LYS A 150 2.83 -15.17 -11.43
CA LYS A 150 1.98 -16.35 -11.25
C LYS A 150 0.51 -15.94 -11.18
N LYS A 151 -0.28 -16.52 -12.07
CA LYS A 151 -1.73 -16.41 -12.04
C LYS A 151 -2.30 -17.41 -11.05
N LEU A 152 -3.17 -16.97 -10.17
CA LEU A 152 -3.73 -17.76 -9.09
C LEU A 152 -5.24 -17.53 -9.04
N LYS A 153 -5.99 -18.62 -8.93
CA LYS A 153 -7.40 -18.56 -8.62
C LYS A 153 -7.57 -18.69 -7.11
N ILE A 154 -7.99 -17.61 -6.47
CA ILE A 154 -8.20 -17.52 -5.04
C ILE A 154 -9.62 -17.93 -4.73
N SER A 155 -9.76 -18.86 -3.79
CA SER A 155 -11.05 -19.31 -3.27
C SER A 155 -11.12 -19.01 -1.77
N ASN A 156 -12.32 -18.72 -1.28
CA ASN A 156 -12.60 -18.43 0.13
C ASN A 156 -11.86 -19.38 1.10
N GLY A 157 -11.17 -18.83 2.09
CA GLY A 157 -10.53 -19.59 3.17
C GLY A 157 -9.22 -20.30 2.79
N SER A 158 -8.70 -20.08 1.57
CA SER A 158 -7.41 -20.65 1.16
C SER A 158 -6.25 -19.88 1.81
N SER A 159 -5.40 -20.55 2.59
CA SER A 159 -4.13 -19.96 3.02
C SER A 159 -3.05 -20.35 2.02
N ILE A 160 -2.62 -19.40 1.19
CA ILE A 160 -1.71 -19.68 0.08
C ILE A 160 -0.32 -19.17 0.45
N HIS A 161 0.69 -20.04 0.32
CA HIS A 161 2.09 -19.67 0.50
C HIS A 161 2.76 -19.63 -0.89
N LEU A 162 3.24 -18.45 -1.27
CA LEU A 162 3.98 -18.24 -2.51
C LEU A 162 5.45 -18.04 -2.19
N LYS A 163 6.28 -18.86 -2.83
CA LYS A 163 7.73 -18.69 -2.84
C LYS A 163 8.16 -18.36 -4.27
N ALA A 164 8.65 -17.14 -4.48
CA ALA A 164 9.18 -16.69 -5.76
C ALA A 164 10.71 -16.80 -5.77
N GLU A 165 11.26 -17.61 -6.66
CA GLU A 165 12.71 -17.70 -6.85
C GLU A 165 13.06 -16.84 -8.07
N LEU A 166 13.75 -15.73 -7.83
CA LEU A 166 14.05 -14.76 -8.87
C LEU A 166 15.38 -15.10 -9.54
N GLU A 167 15.36 -15.24 -10.85
CA GLU A 167 16.58 -15.39 -11.65
C GLU A 167 17.19 -14.02 -11.92
N LYS A 168 18.52 -13.91 -11.88
CA LYS A 168 19.19 -12.70 -12.34
C LYS A 168 18.84 -12.44 -13.80
N SER A 169 18.46 -11.21 -14.13
CA SER A 169 18.33 -10.80 -15.52
C SER A 169 19.73 -10.72 -16.10
N GLY A 170 20.13 -11.74 -16.87
CA GLY A 170 21.40 -11.71 -17.60
C GLY A 170 21.47 -10.44 -18.44
N THR A 171 22.59 -9.72 -18.29
CA THR A 171 22.97 -8.62 -19.18
C THR A 171 23.40 -9.17 -20.53
#